data_AF-X0VNI5-F1
#
_entry.id   AF-X0VNI5-F1
#
_cell.length_a   1.000
_cell.length_b   1.000
_cell.length_c   1.000
_cell.angle_alpha   90.00
_cell.angle_beta   90.00
_cell.angle_gamma   90.00
#
_symmetry.space_group_name_H-M   'P 1'
#
loop_
_entity.id
_entity.type
_entity.pdbx_description
1 polymer ?
#
loop_
_entity_poly.entity_id
_entity_poly.type
_entity_poly.pdbx_seq_one_letter_code
_entity_poly.pdbx_strand_id
1 'polypeptide(L)' 'MEKYSKEFLNKTVKVWQTYSDVPLSSKDAIEITENMTALFNFLINNDQKSKGIEK' A
#
# COMPACT_ATOMS: atom_id res chain seq x y z
N MET A 1 -9.99 12.02 11.33
CA MET A 1 -8.66 11.66 11.85
C MET A 1 -7.95 10.93 10.72
N GLU A 2 -6.78 11.40 10.27
CA GLU A 2 -6.07 10.73 9.18
C GLU A 2 -5.58 9.35 9.65
N LYS A 3 -5.82 8.30 8.85
CA LYS A 3 -5.49 6.89 9.17
C LYS A 3 -3.98 6.65 9.32
N TYR A 4 -3.18 7.51 8.71
CA TYR A 4 -1.72 7.43 8.70
C TYR A 4 -1.10 8.73 9.22
N SER A 5 0.10 8.64 9.78
CA SER A 5 0.82 9.83 10.23
C SER A 5 1.33 10.65 9.04
N LYS A 6 1.37 11.97 9.20
CA LYS A 6 1.94 12.88 8.18
C LYS A 6 3.39 12.52 7.83
N GLU A 7 4.18 12.09 8.80
CA GLU A 7 5.56 11.65 8.57
C GLU A 7 5.61 10.43 7.66
N PHE A 8 4.76 9.44 7.90
CA PHE A 8 4.65 8.25 7.05
C PHE A 8 4.25 8.64 5.62
N LEU A 9 3.19 9.45 5.46
CA LEU A 9 2.73 9.87 4.12
C LEU A 9 3.80 10.64 3.35
N ASN A 10 4.53 11.54 4.01
CA ASN A 10 5.64 12.27 3.40
C ASN A 10 6.78 11.33 2.95
N LYS A 11 7.11 10.31 3.76
CA LYS A 11 8.10 9.29 3.39
C LYS A 11 7.61 8.47 2.20
N THR A 12 6.34 8.07 2.18
CA THR A 12 5.73 7.36 1.05
C THR A 12 5.82 8.17 -0.23
N VAL A 13 5.42 9.46 -0.21
CA VAL A 13 5.60 10.37 -1.36
C VAL A 13 7.07 10.37 -1.81
N LYS A 14 8.01 10.62 -0.89
CA LYS A 14 9.43 10.73 -1.22
C LYS A 14 9.99 9.47 -1.91
N VAL A 15 9.60 8.29 -1.44
CA VAL A 15 10.04 7.01 -2.03
C VAL A 15 9.43 6.82 -3.42
N TRP A 16 8.11 6.97 -3.54
CA TRP A 16 7.39 6.65 -4.77
C TRP A 16 7.54 7.72 -5.86
N GLN A 17 7.87 8.96 -5.49
CA GLN A 17 8.11 10.05 -6.44
C GLN A 17 9.22 9.70 -7.44
N THR A 18 10.19 8.87 -7.04
CA THR A 18 11.29 8.44 -7.92
C THR A 18 10.83 7.59 -9.11
N TYR A 19 9.62 7.03 -9.04
CA TYR A 19 9.01 6.19 -10.08
C TYR A 19 7.82 6.87 -10.77
N SER A 20 7.59 8.16 -10.51
CA SER A 20 6.47 8.91 -11.06
C SER A 20 6.97 10.20 -11.71
N ASP A 21 6.61 10.39 -12.98
CA ASP A 21 6.92 11.60 -13.74
C ASP A 21 6.05 12.79 -13.32
N VAL A 22 5.03 12.57 -12.49
CA VAL A 22 4.13 13.61 -11.97
C VAL A 22 4.30 13.78 -10.45
N PRO A 23 4.19 15.01 -9.91
CA PRO A 23 4.27 15.23 -8.47
C PRO A 23 3.16 14.47 -7.72
N LEU A 24 3.56 13.66 -6.75
CA LEU A 24 2.65 12.90 -5.89
C LEU A 24 2.19 13.75 -4.70
N SER A 25 0.91 13.66 -4.40
CA SER A 25 0.25 14.30 -3.27
C SER A 25 0.14 13.35 -2.07
N SER A 26 -0.27 13.89 -0.92
CA SER A 26 -0.61 13.08 0.25
C SER A 26 -1.76 12.11 -0.02
N LYS A 27 -2.69 12.43 -0.93
CA LYS A 27 -3.78 11.53 -1.34
C LYS A 27 -3.21 10.31 -2.07
N ASP A 28 -2.26 10.52 -2.96
CA ASP A 28 -1.59 9.44 -3.69
C ASP A 28 -0.82 8.53 -2.74
N ALA A 29 -0.15 9.10 -1.73
CA ALA A 29 0.51 8.29 -0.69
C ALA A 29 -0.47 7.42 0.11
N ILE A 30 -1.68 7.90 0.39
CA ILE A 30 -2.74 7.10 1.02
C ILE A 30 -3.14 5.98 0.06
N GLU A 31 -3.47 6.28 -1.20
CA GLU A 31 -3.92 5.29 -2.18
C GLU A 31 -2.85 4.21 -2.45
N ILE A 32 -1.58 4.61 -2.59
CA ILE A 32 -0.44 3.68 -2.69
C ILE A 32 -0.42 2.75 -1.49
N THR A 33 -0.56 3.28 -0.27
CA THR A 33 -0.51 2.48 0.96
C THR A 33 -1.67 1.49 1.05
N GLU A 34 -2.89 1.92 0.75
CA GLU A 34 -4.07 1.06 0.76
C GLU A 34 -3.96 -0.04 -0.30
N ASN A 35 -3.55 0.31 -1.53
CA ASN A 35 -3.41 -0.65 -2.63
C ASN A 35 -2.34 -1.70 -2.33
N MET A 36 -1.19 -1.29 -1.78
CA MET A 36 -0.13 -2.22 -1.38
C MET A 36 -0.60 -3.15 -0.26
N THR A 37 -1.32 -2.62 0.74
CA THR A 37 -1.89 -3.42 1.83
C THR A 37 -2.90 -4.43 1.30
N ALA A 38 -3.80 -4.01 0.40
CA ALA A 38 -4.78 -4.87 -0.23
C ALA A 38 -4.12 -5.98 -1.07
N LEU A 39 -3.07 -5.65 -1.82
CA LEU A 39 -2.29 -6.63 -2.60
C LEU A 39 -1.64 -7.67 -1.69
N PHE A 40 -0.96 -7.27 -0.62
CA PHE A 40 -0.35 -8.22 0.31
C PHE A 40 -1.39 -9.13 0.97
N ASN A 41 -2.54 -8.58 1.40
CA ASN A 41 -3.63 -9.38 1.93
C ASN A 41 -4.16 -10.39 0.91
N PHE A 42 -4.32 -9.97 -0.35
CA PHE A 42 -4.74 -10.85 -1.43
C PHE A 42 -3.73 -12.00 -1.63
N LEU A 43 -2.43 -11.69 -1.68
CA LEU A 43 -1.37 -12.70 -1.87
C LEU A 43 -1.31 -13.70 -0.71
N ILE A 44 -1.42 -13.22 0.54
CA ILE A 44 -1.45 -14.09 1.74
C ILE A 44 -2.66 -15.02 1.70
N ASN A 45 -3.85 -14.48 1.42
CA ASN A 45 -5.08 -15.27 1.37
C ASN A 45 -5.05 -16.30 0.22
N ASN A 46 -4.44 -15.95 -0.92
CA ASN A 46 -4.31 -16.87 -2.03
C ASN A 46 -3.30 -17.99 -1.76
N ASP A 47 -2.17 -17.69 -1.11
CA ASP A 47 -1.20 -18.70 -0.66
C ASP A 47 -1.84 -19.71 0.31
N GLN A 48 -2.64 -19.22 1.27
CA GLN A 48 -3.38 -20.07 2.21
C GLN A 48 -4.37 -21.02 1.51
N LYS A 49 -5.10 -20.52 0.51
CA LYS A 49 -6.00 -21.35 -0.32
C LYS A 49 -5.24 -22.39 -1.13
N SER A 50 -4.09 -22.02 -1.70
CA SER A 50 -3.27 -22.95 -2.49
C SER A 50 -2.68 -24.10 -1.65
N LYS A 51 -2.46 -23.87 -0.35
CA LYS A 51 -1.94 -24.86 0.60
C LYS A 51 -3.02 -25.81 1.14
N GLY A 52 -4.26 -25.73 0.67
CA GLY A 52 -5.32 -26.66 1.05
C GLY A 52 -5.69 -26.61 2.54
N ILE A 53 -5.46 -25.47 3.21
CA ILE A 53 -5.99 -25.24 4.56
C ILE A 53 -7.40 -24.62 4.38
N GLU A 54 -8.27 -25.34 3.69
CA GLU A 54 -9.71 -25.14 3.83
C GLU A 54 -10.16 -25.97 5.04
N LYS A 55 -10.62 -25.29 6.09
CA LYS A 55 -11.42 -25.90 7.16
C LYS A 55 -12.89 -25.69 6.84
#